data_AF-A0A847Z4N6-F1
#
_entry.id   AF-A0A847Z4N6-F1
#
_cell.length_a   1.000
_cell.length_b   1.000
_cell.length_c   1.000
_cell.angle_alpha   90.00
_cell.angle_beta   90.00
_cell.angle_gamma   90.00
#
_symmetry.space_group_name_H-M   'P 1'
#
loop_
_entity.id
_entity.type
_entity.pdbx_description
1 polymer ?
#
loop_
_entity_poly.entity_id
_entity_poly.type
_entity_poly.pdbx_seq_one_letter_code
_entity_poly.pdbx_strand_id
1 'polypeptide(L)'
;MAKVLPENSAKMFTEKPDIDKNLCIGCGLCSKLCPAGAIDINSLEIDENLCLRCFSCVRACYAQARKITYKKKLLVTKVLGAKSKKDKEVKLYL
;
A
#
# COMPACT_ATOMS: atom_id res chain seq x y z
N MET A 1 12.29 11.05 -18.41
CA MET A 1 12.45 10.34 -17.12
C MET A 1 12.06 11.28 -16.00
N ALA A 2 10.91 11.04 -15.34
CA ALA A 2 10.37 11.98 -14.36
C ALA A 2 11.18 11.94 -13.05
N LYS A 3 12.06 12.93 -12.86
CA LYS A 3 12.81 13.23 -11.62
C LYS A 3 11.92 13.63 -10.41
N VAL A 4 10.63 13.31 -10.43
CA VAL A 4 9.63 13.87 -9.48
C VAL A 4 9.09 12.83 -8.49
N LEU A 5 9.45 11.55 -8.63
CA LEU A 5 9.08 10.53 -7.66
C LEU A 5 10.36 10.04 -6.99
N PRO A 6 10.57 10.31 -5.68
CA PRO A 6 11.66 9.70 -4.94
C PRO A 6 11.50 8.18 -5.00
N GLU A 7 12.62 7.45 -5.01
CA GLU A 7 12.59 5.99 -4.87
C GLU A 7 11.73 5.65 -3.64
N ASN A 8 10.75 4.76 -3.82
CA ASN A 8 9.74 4.42 -2.82
C ASN A 8 8.80 5.56 -2.40
N SER A 9 8.32 6.37 -3.35
CA SER A 9 7.35 7.46 -3.14
C SER A 9 6.09 7.09 -2.32
N ALA A 10 5.68 5.82 -2.30
CA ALA A 10 4.58 5.37 -1.45
C ALA A 10 4.90 5.42 0.06
N LYS A 11 6.17 5.18 0.46
CA LYS A 11 6.62 5.26 1.86
C LYS A 11 6.55 6.68 2.43
N MET A 12 6.56 7.71 1.57
CA MET A 12 6.44 9.11 1.97
C MET A 12 5.04 9.44 2.51
N PHE A 13 4.00 8.75 2.02
CA PHE A 13 2.60 9.07 2.33
C PHE A 13 1.88 8.00 3.15
N THR A 14 2.42 6.78 3.23
CA THR A 14 1.74 5.64 3.86
C THR A 14 2.67 4.80 4.74
N GLU A 15 2.14 4.34 5.87
CA GLU A 15 2.80 3.37 6.74
C GLU A 15 2.63 1.94 6.18
N LYS A 16 3.26 0.96 6.83
CA LYS A 16 2.99 -0.43 6.48
C LYS A 16 1.55 -0.79 6.77
N PRO A 17 0.91 -1.62 5.93
CA PRO A 17 -0.41 -2.10 6.24
C PRO A 17 -0.40 -2.83 7.59
N ASP A 18 -1.07 -2.25 8.57
CA ASP A 18 -1.23 -2.87 9.88
C ASP A 18 -2.26 -3.98 9.82
N ILE A 19 -2.19 -4.89 10.78
CA ILE A 19 -3.10 -6.03 10.89
C ILE A 19 -3.82 -6.00 12.24
N ASP A 20 -5.14 -6.12 12.17
CA ASP A 20 -6.00 -6.33 13.33
C ASP A 20 -6.08 -7.84 13.62
N LYS A 21 -5.38 -8.28 14.66
CA LYS A 21 -5.32 -9.71 15.03
C LYS A 21 -6.67 -10.27 15.45
N ASN A 22 -7.60 -9.43 15.93
CA ASN A 22 -8.93 -9.88 16.35
C ASN A 22 -9.84 -10.20 15.16
N LEU A 23 -9.63 -9.50 14.03
CA LEU A 23 -10.37 -9.75 12.79
C LEU A 23 -9.68 -10.77 11.89
N CYS A 24 -8.39 -11.03 12.10
CA CYS A 24 -7.64 -11.94 11.25
C CYS A 24 -8.05 -13.40 11.50
N ILE A 25 -8.53 -14.06 10.43
CA ILE A 25 -8.88 -15.49 10.46
C ILE A 25 -7.72 -16.43 10.04
N GLY A 26 -6.52 -15.91 9.86
CA GLY A 26 -5.34 -16.72 9.53
C GLY A 26 -5.33 -17.35 8.12
N CYS A 27 -6.11 -16.84 7.16
CA CYS A 27 -6.25 -17.47 5.83
C CYS A 27 -4.99 -17.45 4.93
N GLY A 28 -3.94 -16.71 5.30
CA GLY A 28 -2.66 -16.68 4.55
C GLY A 28 -2.68 -15.97 3.18
N LEU A 29 -3.85 -15.55 2.67
CA LEU A 29 -3.98 -14.94 1.34
C LEU A 29 -3.10 -13.70 1.14
N CYS A 30 -2.93 -12.90 2.19
CA CYS A 30 -2.09 -11.70 2.13
C CYS A 30 -0.63 -12.00 1.82
N SER A 31 -0.08 -13.10 2.34
CA SER A 31 1.28 -13.56 2.04
C SER A 31 1.36 -14.13 0.62
N LYS A 32 0.42 -15.01 0.25
CA LYS A 32 0.36 -15.62 -1.09
C LYS A 32 0.26 -14.61 -2.24
N LEU A 33 -0.45 -13.50 -2.03
CA LEU A 33 -0.65 -12.46 -3.04
C LEU A 33 0.40 -11.35 -2.99
N CYS A 34 1.37 -11.42 -2.08
CA CYS A 34 2.42 -10.41 -1.99
C CYS A 34 3.47 -10.67 -3.09
N PRO A 35 3.58 -9.83 -4.12
CA PRO A 35 4.55 -10.06 -5.20
C PRO A 35 6.00 -9.93 -4.73
N ALA A 36 6.23 -9.20 -3.63
CA ALA A 36 7.54 -9.00 -3.05
C ALA A 36 7.89 -10.01 -1.95
N GLY A 37 6.98 -10.93 -1.61
CA GLY A 37 7.19 -11.88 -0.50
C GLY A 37 7.37 -11.21 0.87
N ALA A 38 6.91 -9.98 1.04
CA ALA A 38 7.20 -9.14 2.21
C ALA A 38 6.40 -9.50 3.47
N ILE A 39 5.55 -10.53 3.44
CA ILE A 39 4.63 -10.86 4.54
C ILE A 39 4.87 -12.29 4.98
N ASP A 40 5.28 -12.46 6.23
CA ASP A 40 5.44 -13.77 6.84
C ASP A 40 4.06 -14.35 7.24
N ILE A 41 3.84 -15.64 6.98
CA ILE A 41 2.53 -16.26 7.18
C ILE A 41 2.24 -16.58 8.64
N ASN A 42 3.27 -16.80 9.45
CA ASN A 42 3.14 -17.24 10.85
C ASN A 42 3.02 -16.04 11.80
N SER A 43 3.92 -15.08 11.66
CA SER A 43 3.96 -13.84 12.44
C SER A 43 3.00 -12.78 11.93
N LEU A 44 2.59 -12.86 10.65
CA LEU A 44 1.76 -11.89 9.93
C LEU A 44 2.41 -10.49 9.80
N GLU A 45 3.68 -10.38 10.20
CA GLU A 45 4.49 -9.17 10.12
C GLU A 45 4.89 -8.87 8.69
N ILE A 46 5.10 -7.59 8.42
CA ILE A 46 5.47 -7.09 7.10
C ILE A 46 6.88 -6.52 7.19
N ASP A 47 7.78 -7.02 6.35
CA ASP A 47 9.09 -6.42 6.14
C ASP A 47 8.96 -5.10 5.37
N GLU A 48 9.35 -4.00 6.00
CA GLU A 48 9.27 -2.66 5.42
C GLU A 48 10.25 -2.44 4.27
N ASN A 49 11.33 -3.20 4.20
CA ASN A 49 12.32 -3.09 3.13
C ASN A 49 11.78 -3.68 1.83
N LEU A 50 11.11 -4.83 1.93
CA LEU A 50 10.53 -5.54 0.79
C LEU A 50 9.14 -5.01 0.40
N CYS A 51 8.40 -4.39 1.32
CA CYS A 51 7.03 -3.96 1.02
C CYS A 51 6.97 -2.81 0.00
N LEU A 52 6.54 -3.15 -1.22
CA LEU A 52 6.32 -2.20 -2.32
C LEU A 52 5.11 -1.26 -2.14
N ARG A 53 4.34 -1.43 -1.05
CA ARG A 53 3.08 -0.69 -0.80
C ARG A 53 2.07 -0.79 -1.96
N CYS A 54 1.95 -1.97 -2.57
CA CYS A 54 0.97 -2.24 -3.62
C CYS A 54 -0.47 -2.43 -3.10
N PHE A 55 -0.64 -2.58 -1.78
CA PHE A 55 -1.93 -2.78 -1.09
C PHE A 55 -2.76 -4.00 -1.51
N SER A 56 -2.16 -4.95 -2.26
CA SER A 56 -2.81 -6.21 -2.62
C SER A 56 -3.32 -6.97 -1.39
N CYS A 57 -2.54 -6.97 -0.31
CA CYS A 57 -2.89 -7.62 0.96
C CYS A 57 -4.12 -7.02 1.66
N VAL A 58 -4.37 -5.72 1.49
CA VAL A 58 -5.55 -5.04 2.04
C VAL A 58 -6.77 -5.34 1.17
N ARG A 59 -6.62 -5.23 -0.15
CA ARG A 59 -7.72 -5.46 -1.10
C ARG A 59 -8.23 -6.90 -1.10
N ALA A 60 -7.34 -7.88 -0.89
CA ALA A 60 -7.70 -9.29 -0.86
C ALA A 60 -8.19 -9.78 0.51
N CYS A 61 -8.13 -8.95 1.55
CA CYS A 61 -8.50 -9.39 2.90
C CYS A 61 -10.03 -9.39 3.07
N TYR A 62 -10.65 -10.57 2.95
CA TYR A 62 -12.10 -10.74 3.18
C TYR A 62 -12.53 -10.32 4.59
N ALA A 63 -11.71 -10.60 5.60
CA ALA A 63 -11.97 -10.23 6.98
C ALA A 63 -11.69 -8.74 7.28
N GLN A 64 -11.23 -7.97 6.28
CA GLN A 64 -10.89 -6.54 6.41
C GLN A 64 -9.90 -6.23 7.56
N ALA A 65 -9.10 -7.22 7.95
CA ALA A 65 -8.16 -7.13 9.05
C ALA A 65 -6.95 -6.24 8.73
N ARG A 66 -6.61 -6.06 7.45
CA ARG A 66 -5.49 -5.21 7.03
C ARG A 66 -5.95 -3.79 6.70
N LYS A 67 -5.29 -2.78 7.28
CA LYS A 67 -5.65 -1.36 7.12
C LYS A 67 -4.46 -0.53 6.68
N ILE A 68 -4.72 0.55 5.92
CA ILE A 68 -3.69 1.48 5.45
C ILE A 68 -3.76 2.76 6.29
N THR A 69 -2.64 3.12 6.91
CA THR A 69 -2.50 4.37 7.66
C THR A 69 -1.73 5.40 6.82
N TYR A 70 -2.29 6.60 6.68
CA TYR A 70 -1.69 7.69 5.90
C TYR A 70 -0.94 8.66 6.82
N LYS A 71 0.35 8.89 6.55
CA LYS A 71 1.13 9.92 7.26
C LYS A 71 0.65 11.29 6.78
N LYS A 72 0.08 12.10 7.67
CA LYS A 72 -0.46 13.46 7.38
C LYS A 72 -1.67 13.46 6.42
N LYS A 73 -2.76 12.79 6.84
CA LYS A 73 -4.05 12.67 6.11
C LYS A 73 -4.48 13.95 5.39
N LEU A 74 -4.40 15.13 6.03
CA LEU A 74 -4.78 16.41 5.42
C LEU A 74 -3.91 16.85 4.22
N LEU A 75 -2.59 16.62 4.28
CA LEU A 75 -1.68 16.94 3.18
C LEU A 75 -1.84 15.95 2.04
N VAL A 76 -1.97 14.66 2.35
CA VAL A 76 -2.15 13.61 1.34
C VAL A 76 -3.44 13.84 0.56
N THR A 77 -4.57 14.14 1.22
CA THR A 77 -5.84 14.40 0.52
C THR A 77 -5.78 15.64 -0.36
N LYS A 78 -5.14 16.73 0.09
CA LYS A 78 -4.98 17.95 -0.73
C LYS A 78 -4.07 17.70 -1.95
N VAL A 79 -2.93 17.02 -1.75
CA VAL A 79 -1.97 16.73 -2.82
C VAL A 79 -2.54 15.75 -3.85
N LEU A 80 -3.11 14.62 -3.40
CA LEU A 80 -3.73 13.65 -4.30
C LEU A 80 -4.96 14.23 -5.01
N GLY A 81 -5.79 15.00 -4.31
CA GLY A 81 -6.93 15.70 -4.91
C GLY A 81 -6.53 16.74 -5.96
N ALA A 82 -5.45 17.48 -5.73
CA ALA A 82 -4.91 18.44 -6.69
C ALA A 82 -4.27 17.75 -7.92
N LYS A 83 -3.55 16.63 -7.72
CA LYS A 83 -2.93 15.86 -8.80
C LYS A 83 -3.97 15.12 -9.66
N SER A 84 -4.98 14.51 -9.03
CA SER A 84 -6.05 13.79 -9.71
C SER A 84 -6.87 14.68 -10.66
N LYS A 85 -7.00 15.98 -10.36
CA LYS A 85 -7.61 16.94 -11.28
C LYS A 85 -6.74 17.27 -12.49
N LYS A 86 -5.41 17.11 -12.40
CA LYS A 86 -4.42 17.54 -13.38
C LYS A 86 -4.04 16.44 -14.38
N ASP A 87 -3.99 15.19 -13.92
CA ASP A 87 -3.56 14.03 -14.72
C ASP A 87 -4.76 13.16 -15.12
N LYS A 88 -5.69 13.69 -15.94
CA LYS A 88 -6.86 12.93 -16.44
C LYS A 88 -6.62 12.22 -17.78
N GLU A 89 -5.57 12.59 -18.51
CA GLU A 89 -5.29 12.03 -19.83
C GLU A 89 -4.21 10.94 -19.75
N VAL A 90 -4.54 9.77 -20.29
CA VAL A 90 -3.60 8.64 -20.43
C VAL A 90 -2.58 9.00 -21.49
N LYS A 91 -1.35 9.29 -21.07
CA LYS A 91 -0.24 9.48 -22.01
C LYS A 91 0.24 8.10 -22.48
N LEU A 92 -0.17 7.71 -23.69
CA LEU A 92 0.43 6.59 -24.41
C LEU A 92 1.81 7.04 -24.90
N TYR A 93 2.86 6.39 -24.40
CA TYR A 93 4.21 6.55 -24.91
C TYR A 93 4.41 5.45 -25.96
N LEU A 94 3.99 5.75 -27.19
CA LEU A 94 4.31 4.96 -28.39
C LEU A 94 5.77 5.19 -28.79
#